data_AF-A0A5C8FKD7-F1
#
_entry.id   AF-A0A5C8FKD7-F1
#
_cell.length_a   1.000
_cell.length_b   1.000
_cell.length_c   1.000
_cell.angle_alpha   90.00
_cell.angle_beta   90.00
_cell.angle_gamma   90.00
#
_symmetry.space_group_name_H-M   'P 1'
#
loop_
_entity.id
_entity.type
_entity.pdbx_description
1 polymer ?
#
loop_
_entity_poly.entity_id
_entity_poly.type
_entity_poly.pdbx_seq_one_letter_code
_entity_poly.pdbx_strand_id
1 'polypeptide(L)'
;MSKIEWTEANWNPTIGCDKVSSGCKNCYAEVMAKRLQAMGNMDYKDGFKFKMLPHRLNEPKQNKKPTLYFVNSMSDLLHEKMDYNFLDSILKVIKETPQHKYQILTKRPQRMRKYFLKNEIPKNVWLGTTIESNKVKSRIDLIRDLDASVKWISCEPLISDLGELDLSGIDWVITGGESGVNARPMKEEWALNIQKQCKKQNVAFFFKQWGAWGSDGIKRNKKENGALLKGKIYHAYPKEKKKIVI
;
A
#
# COMPACT_ATOMS: atom_id res chain seq x y z
N MET A 1 2.34 16.26 0.22
CA MET A 1 2.73 14.95 -0.37
C MET A 1 2.06 14.81 -1.73
N SER A 2 2.66 14.09 -2.69
CA SER A 2 1.98 13.81 -3.96
C SER A 2 0.74 12.96 -3.73
N LYS A 3 -0.34 13.23 -4.47
CA LYS A 3 -1.56 12.39 -4.48
C LYS A 3 -1.18 10.94 -4.77
N ILE A 4 -1.73 10.00 -3.99
CA ILE A 4 -1.68 8.56 -4.28
C ILE A 4 -3.01 8.22 -4.91
N GLU A 5 -2.98 7.63 -6.09
CA GLU A 5 -4.09 7.63 -7.04
C GLU A 5 -5.26 6.74 -6.60
N TRP A 6 -5.01 5.79 -5.71
CA TRP A 6 -5.95 4.77 -5.24
C TRP A 6 -6.53 5.02 -3.84
N THR A 7 -6.27 6.21 -3.28
CA THR A 7 -6.72 6.65 -1.94
C THR A 7 -7.13 8.12 -1.98
N GLU A 8 -7.88 8.58 -0.98
CA GLU A 8 -8.36 9.97 -0.91
C GLU A 8 -7.48 10.83 0.01
N ALA A 9 -6.95 10.25 1.09
CA ALA A 9 -6.11 10.93 2.06
C ALA A 9 -5.05 9.99 2.65
N ASN A 10 -3.99 10.56 3.21
CA ASN A 10 -2.99 9.81 3.95
C ASN A 10 -3.09 10.15 5.43
N TRP A 11 -3.03 9.13 6.28
CA TRP A 11 -2.86 9.31 7.72
C TRP A 11 -1.57 8.63 8.14
N ASN A 12 -0.64 9.39 8.73
CA ASN A 12 0.72 8.93 9.05
C ASN A 12 0.99 9.02 10.57
N PRO A 13 0.36 8.16 11.39
CA PRO A 13 0.67 8.07 12.82
C PRO A 13 2.09 7.53 13.09
N THR A 14 2.77 6.97 12.09
CA THR A 14 4.20 6.65 12.14
C THR A 14 4.95 7.12 10.90
N ILE A 15 6.26 7.32 11.02
CA ILE A 15 7.18 7.69 9.94
C ILE A 15 8.45 6.85 9.99
N GLY A 16 9.20 6.79 8.88
CA GLY A 16 10.45 6.05 8.79
C GLY A 16 10.26 4.54 8.63
N CYS A 17 11.26 3.84 8.10
CA CYS A 17 11.21 2.40 7.86
C CYS A 17 12.60 1.82 7.55
N ASP A 18 12.79 0.54 7.85
CA ASP A 18 13.96 -0.23 7.41
C ASP A 18 13.69 -0.98 6.10
N LYS A 19 14.72 -1.12 5.24
CA LYS A 19 14.63 -1.84 3.95
C LYS A 19 14.62 -3.34 4.20
N VAL A 20 13.58 -4.04 3.74
CA VAL A 20 13.42 -5.50 3.95
C VAL A 20 13.36 -6.32 2.66
N SER A 21 13.43 -5.65 1.51
CA SER A 21 13.31 -6.33 0.21
C SER A 21 13.82 -5.50 -0.94
N SER A 22 13.94 -6.12 -2.12
CA SER A 22 14.43 -5.46 -3.33
C SER A 22 13.55 -4.31 -3.81
N GLY A 23 12.26 -4.28 -3.44
CA GLY A 23 11.36 -3.15 -3.70
C GLY A 23 11.70 -1.90 -2.89
N CYS A 24 12.47 -2.03 -1.80
CA CYS A 24 12.86 -0.90 -0.95
C CYS A 24 14.09 -0.15 -1.45
N LYS A 25 14.80 -0.66 -2.48
CA LYS A 25 16.09 -0.11 -2.94
C LYS A 25 16.01 1.39 -3.23
N ASN A 26 14.99 1.81 -4.00
CA ASN A 26 14.77 3.20 -4.43
C ASN A 26 13.53 3.83 -3.77
N CYS A 27 13.36 3.61 -2.46
CA CYS A 27 12.16 4.03 -1.73
C CYS A 27 11.88 5.55 -1.84
N TYR A 28 10.70 5.91 -2.36
CA TYR A 28 10.31 7.33 -2.47
C TYR A 28 10.17 8.00 -1.10
N ALA A 29 9.73 7.26 -0.07
CA ALA A 29 9.49 7.81 1.26
C ALA A 29 10.82 8.20 1.94
N GLU A 30 11.90 7.45 1.70
CA GLU A 30 13.24 7.79 2.17
C GLU A 30 13.74 9.09 1.51
N VAL A 31 13.57 9.24 0.19
CA VAL A 31 13.93 10.48 -0.53
C VAL A 31 13.11 11.66 -0.03
N MET A 32 11.80 11.47 0.15
CA MET A 32 10.91 12.50 0.68
C MET A 32 11.27 12.89 2.11
N ALA A 33 11.64 11.94 2.96
CA ALA A 33 12.09 12.21 4.33
C ALA A 33 13.37 13.06 4.37
N LYS A 34 14.35 12.78 3.50
CA LYS A 34 15.55 13.63 3.35
C LYS A 34 15.18 15.06 2.96
N ARG A 35 14.22 15.23 2.05
CA ARG A 35 13.72 16.56 1.66
C ARG A 35 13.02 17.25 2.82
N LEU A 36 12.14 16.56 3.54
CA LEU A 36 11.42 17.13 4.68
C LEU A 36 12.37 17.52 5.82
N GLN A 37 13.40 16.72 6.06
CA GLN A 37 14.47 17.04 6.99
C GLN A 37 15.22 18.32 6.59
N ALA A 38 15.62 18.45 5.32
CA ALA A 38 16.28 19.65 4.79
C ALA A 38 15.38 20.90 4.85
N MET A 39 14.06 20.71 4.81
CA MET A 39 13.06 21.78 4.99
C MET A 39 12.76 22.11 6.46
N GLY A 40 13.48 21.52 7.42
CA GLY A 40 13.30 21.78 8.86
C GLY A 40 12.06 21.15 9.47
N ASN A 41 11.46 20.12 8.84
CA ASN A 41 10.32 19.44 9.43
C ASN A 41 10.74 18.65 10.68
N MET A 42 10.18 19.01 11.84
CA MET A 42 10.56 18.45 13.14
C MET A 42 10.37 16.94 13.26
N ASP A 43 9.34 16.38 12.60
CA ASP A 43 9.14 14.93 12.62
C ASP A 43 10.27 14.19 11.90
N TYR A 44 10.91 14.82 10.91
CA TYR A 44 11.99 14.23 10.14
C TYR A 44 13.38 14.71 10.58
N LYS A 45 13.52 15.34 11.76
CA LYS A 45 14.81 15.81 12.28
C LYS A 45 15.88 14.70 12.35
N ASP A 46 15.44 13.46 12.60
CA ASP A 46 16.28 12.25 12.68
C ASP A 46 16.35 11.48 11.35
N GLY A 47 15.95 12.09 10.24
CA GLY A 47 15.88 11.47 8.91
C GLY A 47 14.76 10.44 8.78
N PHE A 48 15.02 9.34 8.08
CA PHE A 48 14.04 8.28 7.80
C PHE A 48 14.00 7.15 8.85
N LYS A 49 14.36 7.46 10.10
CA LYS A 49 14.31 6.50 11.21
C LYS A 49 12.86 6.24 11.63
N PHE A 50 12.51 4.98 11.90
CA PHE A 50 11.17 4.61 12.35
C PHE A 50 10.80 5.31 13.67
N LYS A 51 9.67 6.00 13.69
CA LYS A 51 9.14 6.72 14.86
C LYS A 51 7.61 6.67 14.89
N MET A 52 7.07 6.60 16.10
CA MET A 52 5.66 6.79 16.38
C MET A 52 5.40 8.27 16.66
N LEU A 53 4.27 8.81 16.16
CA LEU A 53 3.91 10.21 16.28
C LEU A 53 2.54 10.33 16.99
N PRO A 54 2.49 10.25 18.34
CA PRO A 54 1.24 10.32 19.09
C PRO A 54 0.41 11.57 18.81
N HIS A 55 1.05 12.71 18.51
CA HIS A 55 0.35 13.95 18.19
C HIS A 55 -0.49 13.87 16.90
N ARG A 56 -0.22 12.90 16.02
CA ARG A 56 -0.98 12.65 14.78
C ARG A 56 -2.08 11.58 14.92
N LEU A 57 -2.18 10.95 16.09
CA LEU A 57 -3.05 9.80 16.32
C LEU A 57 -4.52 10.14 16.04
N ASN A 58 -4.99 11.30 16.47
CA ASN A 58 -6.40 11.67 16.37
C ASN A 58 -6.75 12.45 15.08
N GLU A 59 -5.84 12.57 14.10
CA GLU A 59 -6.10 13.29 12.84
C GLU A 59 -7.39 12.84 12.13
N PRO A 60 -7.70 11.53 12.00
CA PRO A 60 -8.92 11.12 11.31
C PRO A 60 -10.20 11.56 12.02
N LYS A 61 -10.19 11.71 13.35
CA LYS A 61 -11.37 12.14 14.12
C LYS A 61 -11.83 13.56 13.78
N GLN A 62 -10.94 14.37 13.21
CA GLN A 62 -11.23 15.73 12.82
C GLN A 62 -11.99 15.80 11.48
N ASN A 63 -11.97 14.73 10.69
CA ASN A 63 -12.64 14.67 9.41
C ASN A 63 -14.02 14.04 9.52
N LYS A 64 -15.07 14.82 9.23
CA LYS A 64 -16.45 14.31 9.24
C LYS A 64 -16.87 13.67 7.91
N LYS A 65 -16.17 13.98 6.82
CA LYS A 65 -16.50 13.45 5.49
C LYS A 65 -16.04 11.99 5.40
N PRO A 66 -16.88 11.04 4.96
CA PRO A 66 -16.40 9.70 4.62
C PRO A 66 -15.16 9.77 3.73
N THR A 67 -14.12 9.03 4.08
CA THR A 67 -12.80 9.14 3.44
C THR A 67 -12.10 7.79 3.44
N LEU A 68 -11.53 7.43 2.30
CA LEU A 68 -10.61 6.32 2.13
C LEU A 68 -9.19 6.79 2.48
N TYR A 69 -8.71 6.40 3.66
CA TYR A 69 -7.36 6.69 4.13
C TYR A 69 -6.38 5.59 3.76
N PHE A 70 -5.22 5.97 3.23
CA PHE A 70 -4.03 5.13 3.28
C PHE A 70 -3.27 5.39 4.58
N VAL A 71 -3.12 4.34 5.39
CA VAL A 71 -2.40 4.41 6.66
C VAL A 71 -0.91 4.19 6.39
N ASN A 72 -0.10 5.17 6.77
CA ASN A 72 1.36 5.16 6.69
C ASN A 72 1.95 5.09 5.28
N SER A 73 1.80 6.17 4.52
CA SER A 73 2.54 6.37 3.26
C SER A 73 4.00 6.78 3.45
N MET A 74 4.42 7.08 4.68
CA MET A 74 5.79 7.49 5.02
C MET A 74 6.48 6.52 5.99
N SER A 75 5.91 5.32 6.19
CA SER A 75 6.47 4.25 7.01
C SER A 75 5.88 2.89 6.61
N ASP A 76 6.16 1.84 7.39
CA ASP A 76 5.42 0.57 7.34
C ASP A 76 4.76 0.39 8.71
N LEU A 77 3.43 0.33 8.78
CA LEU A 77 2.69 0.25 10.06
C LEU A 77 3.11 -0.98 10.88
N LEU A 78 3.53 -2.06 10.23
CA LEU A 78 3.95 -3.30 10.87
C LEU A 78 5.48 -3.38 10.94
N HIS A 79 6.16 -2.26 11.14
CA HIS A 79 7.59 -2.21 11.43
C HIS A 79 7.94 -3.05 12.66
N GLU A 80 9.16 -3.60 12.71
CA GLU A 80 9.62 -4.44 13.83
C GLU A 80 9.65 -3.68 15.17
N LYS A 81 9.99 -2.38 15.11
CA LYS A 81 10.00 -1.45 16.24
C LYS A 81 8.64 -0.82 16.57
N MET A 82 7.56 -1.23 15.92
CA MET A 82 6.21 -0.76 16.27
C MET A 82 5.82 -1.30 17.64
N ASP A 83 5.46 -0.42 18.57
CA ASP A 83 4.82 -0.84 19.81
C ASP A 83 3.37 -1.27 19.52
N TYR A 84 3.00 -2.47 19.97
CA TYR A 84 1.64 -2.96 19.79
C TYR A 84 0.61 -2.17 20.60
N ASN A 85 0.95 -1.59 21.76
CA ASN A 85 0.04 -0.70 22.47
C ASN A 85 -0.31 0.56 21.65
N PHE A 86 0.67 1.06 20.89
CA PHE A 86 0.43 2.18 19.97
C PHE A 86 -0.36 1.74 18.73
N LEU A 87 -0.10 0.54 18.21
CA LEU A 87 -0.92 -0.06 17.15
C LEU A 87 -2.38 -0.25 17.59
N ASP A 88 -2.60 -0.72 18.82
CA ASP A 88 -3.93 -0.85 19.42
C ASP A 88 -4.63 0.52 19.50
N SER A 89 -3.88 1.57 19.86
CA SER A 89 -4.38 2.94 19.88
C SER A 89 -4.78 3.43 18.48
N ILE A 90 -4.01 3.08 17.44
CA ILE A 90 -4.36 3.35 16.04
C ILE A 90 -5.65 2.62 15.65
N LEU A 91 -5.77 1.34 15.98
CA LEU A 91 -6.98 0.56 15.68
C LEU A 91 -8.20 1.07 16.46
N LYS A 92 -8.01 1.60 17.67
CA LYS A 92 -9.07 2.26 18.44
C LYS A 92 -9.61 3.47 17.68
N VAL A 93 -8.73 4.34 17.16
CA VAL A 93 -9.17 5.49 16.34
C VAL A 93 -9.95 5.01 15.12
N ILE A 94 -9.47 3.97 14.42
CA ILE A 94 -10.15 3.37 13.27
C ILE A 94 -11.58 2.92 13.63
N LYS A 95 -11.74 2.24 14.77
CA LYS A 95 -13.06 1.78 15.26
C LYS A 95 -13.97 2.95 15.64
N GLU A 96 -13.42 4.01 16.22
CA GLU A 96 -14.15 5.21 16.64
C GLU A 96 -14.57 6.11 15.46
N THR A 97 -14.04 5.89 14.26
CA THR A 97 -14.39 6.63 13.06
C THR A 97 -14.92 5.71 11.94
N PRO A 98 -16.09 5.09 12.12
CA PRO A 98 -16.64 4.09 11.21
C PRO A 98 -17.07 4.67 9.84
N GLN A 99 -17.20 5.99 9.72
CA GLN A 99 -17.48 6.68 8.46
C GLN A 99 -16.29 6.60 7.47
N HIS A 100 -15.09 6.34 7.96
CA HIS A 100 -13.88 6.22 7.15
C HIS A 100 -13.53 4.76 6.86
N LYS A 101 -12.75 4.57 5.79
CA LYS A 101 -12.15 3.28 5.42
C LYS A 101 -10.64 3.42 5.47
N TYR A 102 -9.95 2.37 5.92
CA TYR A 102 -8.52 2.41 6.17
C TYR A 102 -7.79 1.31 5.41
N GLN A 103 -6.96 1.70 4.45
CA GLN A 103 -6.06 0.82 3.74
C GLN A 103 -4.76 0.69 4.53
N ILE A 104 -4.44 -0.51 4.97
CA ILE A 104 -3.15 -0.86 5.58
C ILE A 104 -2.38 -1.71 4.57
N LEU A 105 -1.15 -1.30 4.27
CA LEU A 105 -0.22 -2.02 3.39
C LEU A 105 1.10 -2.26 4.12
N THR A 106 1.64 -3.48 4.03
CA THR A 106 2.95 -3.79 4.62
C THR A 106 3.82 -4.64 3.71
N LYS A 107 5.15 -4.58 3.92
CA LYS A 107 6.11 -5.57 3.39
C LYS A 107 6.48 -6.65 4.42
N ARG A 108 5.86 -6.61 5.60
CA ARG A 108 6.07 -7.52 6.74
C ARG A 108 4.77 -8.27 7.11
N PRO A 109 4.12 -8.97 6.16
CA PRO A 109 2.83 -9.63 6.41
C PRO A 109 2.88 -10.71 7.49
N GLN A 110 4.05 -11.28 7.80
CA GLN A 110 4.23 -12.22 8.91
C GLN A 110 3.88 -11.57 10.25
N ARG A 111 4.29 -10.30 10.44
CA ARG A 111 4.00 -9.54 11.66
C ARG A 111 2.54 -9.10 11.70
N MET A 112 1.99 -8.68 10.56
CA MET A 112 0.55 -8.41 10.40
C MET A 112 -0.29 -9.64 10.80
N ARG A 113 0.04 -10.81 10.25
CA ARG A 113 -0.62 -12.08 10.58
C ARG A 113 -0.51 -12.41 12.07
N LYS A 114 0.70 -12.39 12.64
CA LYS A 114 0.92 -12.66 14.07
C LYS A 114 0.07 -11.77 14.98
N TYR A 115 -0.12 -10.50 14.58
CA TYR A 115 -0.91 -9.54 15.33
C TYR A 115 -2.43 -9.80 15.15
N PHE A 116 -2.93 -9.93 13.92
CA PHE A 116 -4.38 -10.08 13.67
C PHE A 116 -4.93 -11.50 13.89
N LEU A 117 -4.08 -12.52 14.08
CA LEU A 117 -4.53 -13.81 14.61
C LEU A 117 -4.95 -13.73 16.08
N LYS A 118 -4.53 -12.67 16.80
CA LYS A 118 -4.83 -12.47 18.23
C LYS A 118 -5.77 -11.29 18.48
N ASN A 119 -5.98 -10.44 17.48
CA ASN A 119 -6.69 -9.17 17.61
C ASN A 119 -7.73 -9.05 16.51
N GLU A 120 -8.90 -8.52 16.85
CA GLU A 120 -9.98 -8.28 15.89
C GLU A 120 -9.55 -7.27 14.81
N ILE A 121 -9.82 -7.60 13.54
CA ILE A 121 -9.67 -6.67 12.41
C ILE A 121 -10.94 -5.81 12.34
N PRO A 122 -10.84 -4.46 12.48
CA PRO A 122 -12.01 -3.60 12.36
C PRO A 122 -12.69 -3.72 10.98
N LYS A 123 -14.03 -3.65 10.94
CA LYS A 123 -14.81 -3.83 9.71
C LYS A 123 -14.46 -2.83 8.60
N ASN A 124 -14.01 -1.63 8.97
CA ASN A 124 -13.61 -0.57 8.06
C ASN A 124 -12.10 -0.60 7.70
N VAL A 125 -11.41 -1.73 7.91
CA VAL A 125 -10.01 -1.93 7.53
C VAL A 125 -9.88 -2.84 6.32
N TRP A 126 -9.07 -2.39 5.36
CA TRP A 126 -8.61 -3.16 4.21
C TRP A 126 -7.14 -3.56 4.43
N LEU A 127 -6.85 -4.85 4.45
CA LEU A 127 -5.50 -5.36 4.70
C LEU A 127 -4.82 -5.77 3.41
N GLY A 128 -3.57 -5.32 3.23
CA GLY A 128 -2.80 -5.69 2.06
C GLY A 128 -1.32 -5.89 2.31
N THR A 129 -0.69 -6.59 1.37
CA THR A 129 0.75 -6.82 1.36
C THR A 129 1.36 -6.41 0.03
N THR A 130 2.60 -5.92 0.03
CA THR A 130 3.34 -5.69 -1.21
C THR A 130 3.96 -6.99 -1.72
N ILE A 131 3.83 -7.23 -3.04
CA ILE A 131 4.53 -8.27 -3.79
C ILE A 131 5.22 -7.61 -4.98
N GLU A 132 6.42 -7.09 -4.77
CA GLU A 132 7.15 -6.36 -5.81
C GLU A 132 7.86 -7.26 -6.83
N SER A 133 8.10 -8.53 -6.48
CA SER A 133 8.86 -9.48 -7.28
C SER A 133 8.50 -10.92 -6.96
N ASN A 134 8.83 -11.86 -7.85
CA ASN A 134 8.56 -13.29 -7.65
C ASN A 134 9.21 -13.84 -6.36
N LYS A 135 10.33 -13.26 -5.92
CA LYS A 135 11.05 -13.67 -4.68
C LYS A 135 10.22 -13.51 -3.41
N VAL A 136 9.20 -12.65 -3.43
CA VAL A 136 8.34 -12.36 -2.28
C VAL A 136 6.88 -12.74 -2.54
N LYS A 137 6.62 -13.53 -3.59
CA LYS A 137 5.28 -13.92 -4.02
C LYS A 137 4.49 -14.63 -2.91
N SER A 138 5.17 -15.45 -2.09
CA SER A 138 4.57 -16.17 -0.95
C SER A 138 3.97 -15.27 0.14
N ARG A 139 4.22 -13.95 0.12
CA ARG A 139 3.57 -13.01 1.03
C ARG A 139 2.05 -13.01 0.90
N ILE A 140 1.53 -13.35 -0.29
CA ILE A 140 0.10 -13.43 -0.56
C ILE A 140 -0.62 -14.38 0.40
N ASP A 141 -0.01 -15.52 0.71
CA ASP A 141 -0.65 -16.59 1.49
C ASP A 141 -0.83 -16.21 2.96
N LEU A 142 -0.02 -15.27 3.44
CA LEU A 142 -0.06 -14.81 4.83
C LEU A 142 -1.29 -13.97 5.16
N ILE A 143 -2.04 -13.53 4.15
CA ILE A 143 -3.18 -12.61 4.33
C ILE A 143 -4.52 -13.21 3.94
N ARG A 144 -4.59 -14.31 3.16
CA ARG A 144 -5.84 -14.79 2.53
C ARG A 144 -6.92 -15.21 3.53
N ASP A 145 -6.52 -15.80 4.65
CA ASP A 145 -7.40 -16.30 5.70
C ASP A 145 -7.71 -15.26 6.79
N LEU A 146 -7.13 -14.05 6.72
CA LEU A 146 -7.47 -12.96 7.63
C LEU A 146 -8.87 -12.42 7.30
N ASP A 147 -9.71 -12.22 8.33
CA ASP A 147 -11.10 -11.76 8.20
C ASP A 147 -11.21 -10.22 8.01
N ALA A 148 -10.46 -9.68 7.05
CA ALA A 148 -10.60 -8.29 6.62
C ALA A 148 -11.74 -8.13 5.60
N SER A 149 -12.41 -6.97 5.61
CA SER A 149 -13.50 -6.65 4.68
C SER A 149 -13.04 -6.59 3.21
N VAL A 150 -11.79 -6.19 2.99
CA VAL A 150 -11.07 -6.28 1.73
C VAL A 150 -9.65 -6.75 2.00
N LYS A 151 -9.21 -7.75 1.23
CA LYS A 151 -7.81 -8.18 1.16
C LYS A 151 -7.21 -7.79 -0.17
N TRP A 152 -6.02 -7.18 -0.16
CA TRP A 152 -5.46 -6.62 -1.38
C TRP A 152 -3.95 -6.79 -1.50
N ILE A 153 -3.46 -6.68 -2.73
CA ILE A 153 -2.03 -6.80 -3.04
C ILE A 153 -1.58 -5.56 -3.78
N SER A 154 -0.45 -5.01 -3.36
CA SER A 154 0.26 -4.00 -4.12
C SER A 154 1.45 -4.64 -4.83
N CYS A 155 1.36 -4.77 -6.14
CA CYS A 155 2.45 -5.14 -7.02
C CYS A 155 3.26 -3.87 -7.36
N GLU A 156 3.78 -3.18 -6.33
CA GLU A 156 4.50 -1.91 -6.47
C GLU A 156 5.76 -1.78 -5.59
N PRO A 157 6.88 -1.30 -6.15
CA PRO A 157 7.12 -1.19 -7.60
C PRO A 157 7.17 -2.59 -8.23
N LEU A 158 6.51 -2.83 -9.37
CA LEU A 158 6.65 -4.09 -10.08
C LEU A 158 8.01 -4.16 -10.76
N ILE A 159 8.92 -4.99 -10.23
CA ILE A 159 10.34 -5.02 -10.63
C ILE A 159 10.77 -6.37 -11.23
N SER A 160 9.87 -7.34 -11.28
CA SER A 160 10.03 -8.58 -12.05
C SER A 160 8.65 -9.09 -12.48
N ASP A 161 8.63 -10.02 -13.43
CA ASP A 161 7.45 -10.87 -13.63
C ASP A 161 7.14 -11.62 -12.32
N LEU A 162 5.85 -11.76 -12.01
CA LEU A 162 5.35 -12.55 -10.88
C LEU A 162 4.93 -13.96 -11.32
N GLY A 163 4.86 -14.22 -12.63
CA GLY A 163 4.36 -15.47 -13.18
C GLY A 163 2.90 -15.68 -12.81
N GLU A 164 2.56 -16.91 -12.44
CA GLU A 164 1.21 -17.25 -11.97
C GLU A 164 0.99 -16.81 -10.52
N LEU A 165 -0.17 -16.18 -10.30
CA LEU A 165 -0.69 -15.72 -9.03
C LEU A 165 -1.99 -16.47 -8.74
N ASP A 166 -1.99 -17.30 -7.70
CA ASP A 166 -3.25 -17.68 -7.06
C ASP A 166 -3.81 -16.43 -6.40
N LEU A 167 -5.02 -15.96 -6.77
CA LEU A 167 -5.67 -14.79 -6.16
C LEU A 167 -6.88 -15.20 -5.31
N SER A 168 -7.00 -16.49 -4.96
CA SER A 168 -8.04 -16.98 -4.07
C SER A 168 -8.06 -16.21 -2.75
N GLY A 169 -9.22 -15.69 -2.36
CA GLY A 169 -9.38 -14.88 -1.15
C GLY A 169 -8.81 -13.45 -1.25
N ILE A 170 -8.38 -12.99 -2.42
CA ILE A 170 -7.91 -11.62 -2.67
C ILE A 170 -8.98 -10.86 -3.45
N ASP A 171 -9.28 -9.65 -2.99
CA ASP A 171 -10.38 -8.84 -3.53
C ASP A 171 -9.88 -7.76 -4.51
N TRP A 172 -8.61 -7.34 -4.38
CA TRP A 172 -8.05 -6.24 -5.17
C TRP A 172 -6.54 -6.35 -5.41
N VAL A 173 -6.10 -6.03 -6.63
CA VAL A 173 -4.68 -5.97 -7.01
C VAL A 173 -4.37 -4.62 -7.63
N ILE A 174 -3.33 -3.96 -7.10
CA ILE A 174 -2.79 -2.72 -7.63
C ILE A 174 -1.45 -2.99 -8.29
N THR A 175 -1.23 -2.49 -9.50
CA THR A 175 0.05 -2.62 -10.22
C THR A 175 0.59 -1.26 -10.61
N GLY A 176 1.89 -1.05 -10.47
CA GLY A 176 2.55 0.18 -10.89
C GLY A 176 4.07 0.09 -10.89
N GLY A 177 4.70 0.90 -11.74
CA GLY A 177 6.15 0.94 -11.89
C GLY A 177 6.85 1.86 -10.88
N GLU A 178 8.16 1.71 -10.79
CA GLU A 178 8.98 2.46 -9.83
C GLU A 178 9.08 3.94 -10.21
N SER A 179 9.01 4.82 -9.22
CA SER A 179 9.17 6.27 -9.40
C SER A 179 10.53 6.74 -8.91
N GLY A 180 10.97 7.91 -9.40
CA GLY A 180 12.20 8.57 -8.94
C GLY A 180 13.38 8.42 -9.90
N VAL A 181 14.47 9.12 -9.59
CA VAL A 181 15.64 9.23 -10.48
C VAL A 181 16.29 7.88 -10.75
N ASN A 182 16.29 6.97 -9.78
CA ASN A 182 16.91 5.65 -9.92
C ASN A 182 15.90 4.52 -10.20
N ALA A 183 14.70 4.88 -10.67
CA ALA A 183 13.64 3.93 -10.95
C ALA A 183 14.10 2.83 -11.92
N ARG A 184 13.66 1.61 -11.67
CA ARG A 184 13.78 0.47 -12.58
C ARG A 184 12.58 0.42 -13.54
N PRO A 185 12.78 0.02 -14.81
CA PRO A 185 11.68 -0.13 -15.75
C PRO A 185 10.81 -1.34 -15.38
N MET A 186 9.51 -1.18 -15.54
CA MET A 186 8.53 -2.25 -15.52
C MET A 186 8.19 -2.62 -16.97
N LYS A 187 8.13 -3.91 -17.31
CA LYS A 187 7.70 -4.34 -18.64
C LYS A 187 6.17 -4.41 -18.75
N GLU A 188 5.63 -4.03 -19.91
CA GLU A 188 4.19 -4.08 -20.17
C GLU A 188 3.61 -5.48 -20.03
N GLU A 189 4.36 -6.50 -20.47
CA GLU A 189 3.97 -7.91 -20.39
C GLU A 189 3.68 -8.36 -18.95
N TRP A 190 4.42 -7.84 -17.95
CA TRP A 190 4.22 -8.20 -16.55
C TRP A 190 2.89 -7.63 -16.01
N ALA A 191 2.59 -6.36 -16.33
CA ALA A 191 1.34 -5.73 -15.92
C ALA A 191 0.13 -6.37 -16.60
N LEU A 192 0.25 -6.71 -17.89
CA LEU A 192 -0.81 -7.41 -18.63
C LEU A 192 -1.04 -8.83 -18.12
N ASN A 193 0.03 -9.55 -17.75
CA ASN A 193 -0.09 -10.88 -17.15
C ASN A 193 -0.92 -10.82 -15.86
N ILE A 194 -0.62 -9.89 -14.95
CA ILE A 194 -1.38 -9.68 -13.72
C ILE A 194 -2.84 -9.30 -14.03
N GLN A 195 -3.06 -8.39 -14.98
CA GLN A 195 -4.41 -7.96 -15.39
C GLN A 195 -5.26 -9.13 -15.89
N LYS A 196 -4.68 -9.99 -16.76
CA LYS A 196 -5.36 -11.18 -17.30
C LYS A 196 -5.75 -12.15 -16.19
N GLN A 197 -4.87 -12.36 -15.22
CA GLN A 197 -5.13 -13.24 -14.09
C GLN A 197 -6.19 -12.68 -13.14
N CYS A 198 -6.19 -11.37 -12.88
CA CYS A 198 -7.26 -10.71 -12.12
C CYS A 198 -8.62 -10.88 -12.82
N LYS A 199 -8.68 -10.68 -14.15
CA LYS A 199 -9.90 -10.91 -14.93
C LYS A 199 -10.37 -12.37 -14.85
N LYS A 200 -9.46 -13.34 -14.98
CA LYS A 200 -9.78 -14.78 -14.91
C LYS A 200 -10.33 -15.19 -13.54
N GLN A 201 -9.81 -14.59 -12.47
CA GLN A 201 -10.17 -14.92 -11.08
C GLN A 201 -11.22 -13.97 -10.47
N ASN A 202 -11.81 -13.08 -11.28
CA ASN A 202 -12.81 -12.10 -10.86
C ASN A 202 -12.34 -11.18 -9.71
N VAL A 203 -11.09 -10.73 -9.78
CA VAL A 203 -10.46 -9.82 -8.81
C VAL A 203 -10.37 -8.42 -9.39
N ALA A 204 -10.67 -7.39 -8.59
CA ALA A 204 -10.58 -6.00 -9.05
C ALA A 204 -9.12 -5.66 -9.38
N PHE A 205 -8.89 -5.04 -10.53
CA PHE A 205 -7.56 -4.66 -11.01
C PHE A 205 -7.43 -3.14 -11.14
N PHE A 206 -6.39 -2.59 -10.52
CA PHE A 206 -6.04 -1.19 -10.59
C PHE A 206 -4.61 -1.03 -11.14
N PHE A 207 -4.48 -0.60 -12.39
CA PHE A 207 -3.21 -0.15 -12.92
C PHE A 207 -3.03 1.32 -12.55
N LYS A 208 -2.07 1.59 -11.67
CA LYS A 208 -1.88 2.92 -11.10
C LYS A 208 -1.14 3.86 -12.06
N GLN A 209 0.05 3.44 -12.52
CA GLN A 209 0.91 4.22 -13.40
C GLN A 209 2.20 3.45 -13.75
N TRP A 210 2.88 3.90 -14.81
CA TRP A 210 4.11 3.31 -15.33
C TRP A 210 5.39 3.56 -14.52
N GLY A 211 5.40 4.59 -13.68
CA GLY A 211 6.61 5.02 -12.98
C GLY A 211 7.39 6.04 -13.79
N ALA A 212 8.70 6.12 -13.54
CA ALA A 212 9.58 7.00 -14.31
C ALA A 212 9.85 6.49 -15.73
N TRP A 213 9.57 5.22 -16.03
CA TRP A 213 9.75 4.61 -17.36
C TRP A 213 8.38 4.38 -18.00
N GLY A 214 8.12 4.99 -19.15
CA GLY A 214 6.88 4.81 -19.89
C GLY A 214 6.76 3.42 -20.51
N SER A 215 5.58 3.11 -21.06
CA SER A 215 5.35 1.87 -21.82
C SER A 215 6.26 1.74 -23.04
N ASP A 216 6.75 2.86 -23.55
CA ASP A 216 7.71 2.98 -24.65
C ASP A 216 9.17 2.81 -24.23
N GLY A 217 9.43 2.57 -22.94
CA GLY A 217 10.79 2.45 -22.40
C GLY A 217 11.53 3.79 -22.29
N ILE A 218 10.85 4.91 -22.45
CA ILE A 218 11.47 6.24 -22.32
C ILE A 218 11.25 6.77 -20.91
N LYS A 219 12.31 7.34 -20.33
CA LYS A 219 12.30 7.87 -18.98
C LYS A 219 11.77 9.31 -18.94
N ARG A 220 10.74 9.55 -18.14
CA ARG A 220 10.04 10.84 -18.01
C ARG A 220 9.49 11.04 -16.60
N ASN A 221 8.80 12.16 -16.35
CA ASN A 221 8.03 12.30 -15.13
C ASN A 221 6.90 11.26 -15.10
N LYS A 222 6.63 10.67 -13.94
CA LYS A 222 5.53 9.71 -13.78
C LYS A 222 4.16 10.24 -14.22
N LYS A 223 3.94 11.55 -14.09
CA LYS A 223 2.71 12.21 -14.55
C LYS A 223 2.56 12.15 -16.07
N GLU A 224 3.66 12.28 -16.80
CA GLU A 224 3.68 12.24 -18.26
C GLU A 224 3.49 10.82 -18.78
N ASN A 225 4.09 9.83 -18.12
CA ASN A 225 3.90 8.42 -18.49
C ASN A 225 2.49 7.91 -18.19
N GLY A 226 1.82 8.48 -17.17
CA GLY A 226 0.41 8.24 -16.89
C GLY A 226 0.05 6.79 -16.55
N ALA A 227 -1.23 6.47 -16.76
CA ALA A 227 -1.87 5.22 -16.31
C ALA A 227 -2.52 4.41 -17.44
N LEU A 228 -2.16 4.68 -18.70
CA LEU A 228 -2.68 3.94 -19.85
C LEU A 228 -1.92 2.62 -20.03
N LEU A 229 -2.60 1.49 -19.88
CA LEU A 229 -2.08 0.16 -20.19
C LEU A 229 -2.74 -0.33 -21.48
N LYS A 230 -1.99 -0.54 -22.56
CA LYS A 230 -2.55 -0.77 -23.91
C LYS A 230 -3.65 0.26 -24.30
N GLY A 231 -3.40 1.54 -24.01
CA GLY A 231 -4.32 2.63 -24.33
C GLY A 231 -5.60 2.69 -23.48
N LYS A 232 -5.70 1.90 -22.41
CA LYS A 232 -6.88 1.85 -21.53
C LYS A 232 -6.53 2.17 -20.09
N ILE A 233 -7.45 2.80 -19.38
CA ILE A 233 -7.37 3.00 -17.92
C ILE A 233 -8.02 1.80 -17.22
N TYR A 234 -7.31 1.23 -16.25
CA TYR A 234 -7.83 0.17 -15.40
C TYR A 234 -7.84 0.65 -13.94
N HIS A 235 -8.95 1.22 -13.48
CA HIS A 235 -9.09 1.71 -12.11
C HIS A 235 -10.27 1.05 -11.38
N ALA A 236 -10.33 -0.29 -11.43
CA ALA A 236 -11.39 -1.01 -10.72
C ALA A 236 -11.10 -1.04 -9.21
N TYR A 237 -12.15 -0.86 -8.41
CA TYR A 237 -12.12 -0.99 -6.95
C TYR A 237 -12.93 -2.22 -6.51
N PRO A 238 -12.57 -2.86 -5.39
CA PRO A 238 -13.32 -3.98 -4.86
C PRO A 238 -14.70 -3.54 -4.37
N LYS A 239 -15.69 -4.41 -4.52
CA LYS A 239 -16.98 -4.26 -3.82
C LYS A 239 -16.79 -4.79 -2.39
N GLU A 240 -17.20 -4.02 -1.40
CA GLU A 240 -17.13 -4.50 -0.01
C GLU A 240 -18.10 -5.66 0.21
N LYS A 241 -17.62 -6.68 0.91
CA LYS A 241 -18.45 -7.80 1.35
C LYS A 241 -19.45 -7.27 2.37
N LYS A 242 -20.74 -7.21 2.01
CA LYS A 242 -21.81 -7.04 2.99
C LYS A 242 -21.82 -8.29 3.85
N LYS A 243 -21.32 -8.23 5.09
CA LYS A 243 -21.58 -9.30 6.06
C LYS A 243 -23.08 -9.29 6.33
N ILE A 244 -23.77 -10.35 5.92
CA ILE A 244 -25.16 -10.60 6.36
C ILE A 244 -25.07 -10.75 7.87
N VAL A 245 -25.69 -9.83 8.60
CA VAL A 245 -25.95 -10.02 10.03
C VAL A 245 -27.06 -11.06 10.07
N ILE A 246 -26.70 -12.30 10.40
CA ILE A 246 -27.65 -13.35 10.76
C ILE A 246 -27.98 -13.15 12.23
#